data_AF-A0A2E3AFC2-F1
#
_entry.id   AF-A0A2E3AFC2-F1
#
_cell.length_a   1.000
_cell.length_b   1.000
_cell.length_c   1.000
_cell.angle_alpha   90.00
_cell.angle_beta   90.00
_cell.angle_gamma   90.00
#
_symmetry.space_group_name_H-M   'P 1'
#
loop_
_entity.id
_entity.type
_entity.pdbx_description
1 polymer ?
#
loop_
_entity_poly.entity_id
_entity_poly.type
_entity_poly.pdbx_seq_one_letter_code
_entity_poly.pdbx_strand_id
1 'polypeptide(L)' 'MTKKIFISRPLPKAVLSAAALLGDITVREDTSAMTEDEMVASLVNYDIVLPTLGDIYS' A
#
# COMPACT_ATOMS: atom_id res chain seq x y z
N MET A 1 5.95 -10.82 15.11
CA MET A 1 5.56 -9.50 14.59
C MET A 1 4.90 -9.73 13.24
N THR A 2 3.64 -9.33 13.09
CA THR A 2 2.94 -9.32 11.80
C THR A 2 3.44 -8.12 11.00
N LYS A 3 3.74 -8.29 9.71
CA LYS A 3 4.23 -7.18 8.86
C LYS A 3 3.06 -6.25 8.51
N LYS A 4 3.27 -4.94 8.52
CA LYS A 4 2.29 -3.96 8.03
C LYS A 4 2.49 -3.72 6.54
N ILE A 5 1.42 -3.91 5.77
CA ILE A 5 1.42 -3.82 4.31
C ILE A 5 0.49 -2.67 3.88
N PHE A 6 1.03 -1.71 3.15
CA PHE A 6 0.25 -0.63 2.54
C PHE A 6 0.02 -0.91 1.07
N ILE A 7 -1.23 -0.78 0.61
CA ILE A 7 -1.61 -0.89 -0.80
C ILE A 7 -2.20 0.46 -1.23
N SER A 8 -1.52 1.11 -2.18
CA SER A 8 -1.79 2.49 -2.62
C SER A 8 -3.17 2.71 -3.26
N ARG A 9 -3.80 1.66 -3.80
CA ARG A 9 -5.13 1.67 -4.45
C ARG A 9 -5.86 0.34 -4.26
N PRO A 10 -7.20 0.29 -4.39
CA PRO A 10 -7.94 -0.97 -4.33
C PRO A 10 -7.51 -1.95 -5.42
N LEU A 11 -7.35 -3.22 -5.04
CA LEU A 11 -6.98 -4.31 -5.94
C LEU A 11 -8.04 -5.42 -5.92
N PRO A 12 -8.08 -6.29 -6.94
CA PRO A 12 -8.99 -7.43 -6.95
C PRO A 12 -8.87 -8.27 -5.67
N LYS A 13 -10.01 -8.80 -5.19
CA LYS A 13 -10.09 -9.57 -3.93
C LYS A 13 -9.05 -10.70 -3.83
N ALA A 14 -8.74 -11.34 -4.95
CA ALA A 14 -7.72 -12.40 -5.01
C ALA A 14 -6.33 -11.89 -4.58
N VAL A 15 -5.95 -10.67 -4.97
CA VAL A 15 -4.68 -10.05 -4.61
C VAL A 15 -4.68 -9.68 -3.12
N LEU A 16 -5.75 -9.06 -2.63
CA LEU A 16 -5.89 -8.71 -1.21
C LEU A 16 -5.84 -9.95 -0.31
N SER A 17 -6.48 -11.04 -0.76
CA SER A 17 -6.48 -12.31 -0.03
C SER A 17 -5.09 -12.93 0.03
N ALA A 18 -4.32 -12.85 -1.06
CA ALA A 18 -2.93 -13.33 -1.09
C ALA A 18 -2.01 -12.46 -0.21
N ALA A 19 -2.15 -11.14 -0.27
CA ALA A 19 -1.37 -10.23 0.57
C ALA A 19 -1.66 -10.42 2.07
N ALA A 20 -2.89 -10.79 2.43
CA ALA A 20 -3.30 -10.94 3.84
C ALA A 20 -2.61 -12.14 4.51
N LEU A 21 -2.09 -13.07 3.72
CA LEU A 21 -1.25 -14.17 4.20
C LEU A 21 0.16 -13.71 4.60
N LEU A 22 0.58 -12.52 4.15
CA LEU A 22 1.92 -11.97 4.39
C LEU A 22 1.95 -11.01 5.59
N GLY A 23 0.81 -10.40 5.94
CA GLY A 23 0.72 -9.41 7.00
C GLY A 23 -0.62 -8.67 7.09
N ASP A 24 -0.66 -7.68 7.97
CA ASP A 24 -1.81 -6.80 8.18
C ASP A 24 -1.87 -5.76 7.07
N ILE A 25 -2.97 -5.73 6.31
CA ILE A 25 -3.13 -4.85 5.15
C ILE A 25 -3.86 -3.58 5.55
N THR A 26 -3.36 -2.45 5.07
CA THR A 26 -4.12 -1.22 4.88
C THR A 26 -4.25 -0.90 3.39
N VAL A 27 -5.47 -0.66 2.93
CA VAL A 27 -5.78 -0.27 1.55
C VAL A 27 -6.20 1.19 1.56
N ARG A 28 -5.58 2.00 0.70
CA ARG A 28 -6.06 3.36 0.41
C ARG A 28 -7.14 3.28 -0.66
N GLU A 29 -8.33 3.80 -0.36
CA GLU A 29 -9.49 3.75 -1.26
C GLU A 29 -9.45 4.82 -2.36
N ASP A 30 -8.70 5.91 -2.15
CA ASP A 30 -8.52 6.96 -3.16
C ASP A 30 -7.63 6.45 -4.31
N THR A 31 -8.10 6.64 -5.54
CA THR A 31 -7.40 6.23 -6.77
C THR A 31 -6.57 7.34 -7.40
N SER A 32 -6.56 8.55 -6.84
CA SER A 32 -5.65 9.64 -7.24
C SER A 32 -4.18 9.25 -7.06
N ALA A 33 -3.27 9.99 -7.69
CA ALA A 33 -1.84 9.88 -7.39
C ALA A 33 -1.58 10.30 -5.94
N MET A 34 -0.73 9.56 -5.24
CA MET A 34 -0.32 9.95 -3.88
C MET A 34 0.40 11.29 -3.89
N THR A 35 0.17 12.11 -2.86
CA THR A 35 1.03 13.26 -2.57
C THR A 35 2.39 12.80 -2.05
N GLU A 36 3.37 13.70 -2.03
CA GLU A 36 4.70 13.41 -1.49
C GLU A 36 4.63 13.02 -0.01
N ASP A 37 3.82 13.74 0.77
CA ASP A 37 3.60 13.45 2.19
C ASP A 37 2.97 12.07 2.40
N GLU A 38 1.98 11.68 1.59
CA GLU A 38 1.38 10.34 1.65
C GLU A 38 2.41 9.26 1.32
N MET A 39 3.26 9.50 0.31
CA MET A 39 4.28 8.56 -0.13
C MET A 39 5.36 8.38 0.94
N VAL A 40 5.87 9.46 1.52
CA VAL A 40 6.81 9.43 2.65
C VAL A 40 6.18 8.74 3.86
N ALA A 41 4.92 9.06 4.19
CA ALA A 41 4.22 8.42 5.30
C ALA A 41 4.06 6.91 5.10
N SER A 42 3.88 6.43 3.87
CA SER A 42 3.84 4.99 3.59
C SER A 42 5.18 4.31 3.88
N LEU A 43 6.30 4.95 3.53
CA LEU A 43 7.65 4.42 3.74
C LEU A 43 8.07 4.43 5.21
N VAL A 44 7.55 5.38 6.00
CA VAL A 44 7.84 5.49 7.44
C VAL A 44 7.03 4.49 8.27
N ASN A 45 5.75 4.28 7.92
CA ASN A 45 4.80 3.60 8.81
C ASN A 45 4.55 2.12 8.49
N TYR A 46 4.99 1.63 7.34
CA TYR A 46 4.74 0.28 6.87
C TYR A 46 6.02 -0.47 6.54
N ASP A 47 6.00 -1.79 6.74
CA ASP A 47 7.14 -2.66 6.42
C ASP A 47 7.20 -3.00 4.92
N ILE A 48 6.03 -2.98 4.26
CA ILE A 48 5.87 -3.28 2.84
C ILE A 48 4.94 -2.26 2.22
N VAL A 49 5.32 -1.73 1.06
CA VAL A 49 4.50 -0.84 0.25
C VAL A 49 4.28 -1.50 -1.12
N LEU A 50 3.01 -1.61 -1.53
CA LEU A 50 2.58 -2.00 -2.87
C LEU A 50 2.07 -0.75 -3.60
N PRO A 51 2.96 0.01 -4.25
CA PRO A 51 2.58 1.17 -5.03
C PRO A 51 1.94 0.74 -6.35
N THR A 52 1.28 1.67 -7.03
CA THR A 52 0.78 1.46 -8.38
C THR A 52 1.41 2.47 -9.33
N LEU A 53 1.38 2.17 -10.64
CA LEU A 53 1.99 3.07 -11.62
C LEU A 53 1.35 4.47 -11.54
N GLY A 54 2.18 5.51 -11.66
CA GLY A 54 1.78 6.91 -11.51
C GLY A 54 1.96 7.48 -10.10
N ASP A 55 2.27 6.66 -9.09
CA ASP A 55 2.74 7.17 -7.80
C ASP A 55 4.20 7.63 -7.89
N ILE A 56 4.57 8.60 -7.06
CA ILE A 56 5.81 9.39 -7.18
C ILE A 56 7.02 8.79 -6.44
N TYR A 57 7.14 7.46 -6.43
CA TYR A 57 8.33 6.80 -5.85
C TYR A 57 9.53 6.97 -6.79
N SER A 58 10.71 7.25 -6.23
CA SER A 58 11.98 7.45 -6.94
C SER A 58 13.09 6.56 -6.43
#